data_AF-A0A960I7S5-F1
#
_entry.id   AF-A0A960I7S5-F1
#
_cell.length_a   1.000
_cell.length_b   1.000
_cell.length_c   1.000
_cell.angle_alpha   90.00
_cell.angle_beta   90.00
_cell.angle_gamma   90.00
#
_symmetry.space_group_name_H-M   'P 1'
#
loop_
_entity.id
_entity.type
_entity.pdbx_description
1 polymer ?
#
loop_
_entity_poly.entity_id
_entity_poly.type
_entity_poly.pdbx_seq_one_letter_code
_entity_poly.pdbx_strand_id
1 'polypeptide(L)'
;MAEGDRIDADWLARHLTESPPPFAEPGEEGDAAKVLVEELGKWAEGFALRRWGAPTESPLQLGPRGVHDEEAFTFLRAVRKNHVNVDDAGFVRVLSAKPKPNGGVYSLFSGNTYDGVPYVSLNTEYLIQFGAASELVHFWGWKPPHITVEAGEFDAVGELAGRPALLMEAKARIDGADGLARLLTHILEFAQASEPPRPHDTASRKYVALLGATERNDVLLWLVAAGARWAFRATRVGERVELYEAPNPSRRAVVDITGRRR
;
A
#
# COMPACT_ATOMS: atom_id res chain seq x y z
N MET A 1 -13.39 -15.26 -18.57
CA MET A 1 -12.90 -15.57 -17.21
C MET A 1 -14.09 -15.86 -16.33
N ALA A 2 -14.05 -16.95 -15.57
CA ALA A 2 -15.07 -17.29 -14.57
C ALA A 2 -15.32 -16.09 -13.64
N GLU A 3 -16.55 -15.95 -13.18
CA GLU A 3 -16.90 -14.99 -12.12
C GLU A 3 -16.11 -15.40 -10.88
N GLY A 4 -15.24 -14.51 -10.38
CA GLY A 4 -14.48 -14.79 -9.16
C GLY A 4 -15.44 -14.93 -7.98
N ASP A 5 -15.04 -15.67 -6.95
CA ASP A 5 -15.87 -15.88 -5.77
C ASP A 5 -16.18 -14.54 -5.10
N ARG A 6 -17.42 -14.38 -4.65
CA ARG A 6 -17.83 -13.20 -3.87
C ARG A 6 -17.07 -13.21 -2.55
N ILE A 7 -16.52 -12.06 -2.18
CA ILE A 7 -15.81 -11.89 -0.91
C ILE A 7 -16.83 -11.62 0.19
N ASP A 8 -16.72 -12.40 1.27
CA ASP A 8 -17.52 -12.30 2.48
C ASP A 8 -16.66 -12.58 3.73
N ALA A 9 -17.31 -12.65 4.89
CA ALA A 9 -16.64 -12.92 6.15
C ALA A 9 -15.97 -14.31 6.19
N ASP A 10 -16.55 -15.30 5.51
CA ASP A 10 -16.00 -16.67 5.47
C ASP A 10 -14.76 -16.71 4.57
N TRP A 11 -14.74 -15.97 3.46
CA TRP A 11 -13.54 -15.78 2.65
C TRP A 11 -12.40 -15.20 3.49
N LEU A 12 -12.68 -14.14 4.26
CA LEU A 12 -11.67 -13.50 5.11
C LEU A 12 -11.17 -14.44 6.20
N ALA A 13 -12.07 -15.16 6.87
CA ALA A 13 -11.69 -16.13 7.90
C ALA A 13 -10.75 -17.22 7.36
N ARG A 14 -11.00 -17.75 6.15
CA ARG A 14 -10.09 -18.71 5.50
C ARG A 14 -8.73 -18.09 5.21
N HIS A 15 -8.70 -16.90 4.60
CA HIS A 15 -7.44 -16.25 4.19
C HIS A 15 -6.60 -15.72 5.34
N LEU A 16 -7.17 -15.54 6.54
CA LEU A 16 -6.38 -15.24 7.75
C LEU A 16 -5.68 -16.47 8.32
N THR A 17 -6.16 -17.67 8.02
CA THR A 17 -5.54 -18.93 8.47
C THR A 17 -4.50 -19.46 7.49
N GLU A 18 -4.59 -19.06 6.23
CA GLU A 18 -3.63 -19.44 5.19
C GLU A 18 -2.46 -18.44 5.21
N SER A 19 -1.23 -18.94 5.38
CA SER A 19 -0.03 -18.13 5.15
C SER A 19 0.26 -18.12 3.66
N PRO A 20 0.18 -16.97 2.97
CA PRO A 20 0.51 -16.94 1.55
C PRO A 20 1.99 -17.29 1.35
N PRO A 21 2.34 -17.92 0.23
CA PRO A 21 3.75 -18.08 -0.11
C PRO A 21 4.40 -16.70 -0.17
N PRO A 22 5.66 -16.56 0.28
CA PRO A 22 6.36 -15.28 0.24
C PRO A 22 6.39 -14.74 -1.19
N PHE A 23 6.17 -13.43 -1.34
CA PHE A 23 6.34 -12.74 -2.61
C PHE A 23 7.84 -12.55 -2.91
N ALA A 24 8.57 -13.65 -3.08
CA ALA A 24 9.99 -13.68 -3.41
C ALA A 24 10.20 -14.41 -4.74
N GLU A 25 11.12 -13.93 -5.58
CA GLU A 25 11.60 -14.72 -6.71
C GLU A 25 12.44 -15.89 -6.19
N PRO A 26 12.41 -17.07 -6.86
CA PRO A 26 13.25 -18.20 -6.48
C PRO A 26 14.74 -17.78 -6.47
N GLY A 27 15.40 -17.88 -5.31
CA GLY A 27 16.83 -17.59 -5.15
C GLY A 27 17.19 -16.27 -4.47
N GLU A 28 16.21 -15.45 -4.08
CA GLU A 28 16.43 -14.22 -3.27
C GLU A 28 16.04 -14.44 -1.79
N GLU A 29 16.45 -15.56 -1.19
CA GLU A 29 16.13 -15.92 0.19
C GLU A 29 17.12 -15.37 1.22
N GLY A 30 16.57 -14.74 2.27
CA GLY A 30 17.20 -14.49 3.57
C GLY A 30 18.04 -13.21 3.66
N ASP A 31 17.76 -12.38 4.67
CA ASP A 31 18.49 -11.16 5.10
C ASP A 31 18.06 -9.82 4.48
N ALA A 32 16.94 -9.74 3.74
CA ALA A 32 16.46 -8.46 3.22
C ALA A 32 16.17 -7.44 4.34
N ALA A 33 15.52 -7.86 5.43
CA ALA A 33 15.28 -7.00 6.59
C ALA A 33 16.58 -6.52 7.22
N LYS A 34 17.56 -7.40 7.37
CA LYS A 34 18.88 -7.04 7.93
C LYS A 34 19.57 -5.98 7.06
N VAL A 35 19.64 -6.20 5.74
CA VAL A 35 20.22 -5.25 4.79
C VAL A 35 19.49 -3.91 4.85
N LEU A 36 18.15 -3.92 4.88
CA LEU A 36 17.40 -2.67 4.96
C LEU A 36 17.61 -1.96 6.30
N VAL A 37 17.67 -2.67 7.43
CA VAL A 37 17.93 -2.06 8.74
C VAL A 37 19.29 -1.36 8.79
N GLU A 38 20.33 -1.94 8.17
CA GLU A 38 21.64 -1.31 8.05
C GLU A 38 21.58 0.01 7.24
N GLU A 39 20.85 0.01 6.12
CA GLU A 39 20.66 1.23 5.31
C GLU A 39 19.79 2.27 6.02
N LEU A 40 18.72 1.85 6.69
CA LEU A 40 17.86 2.72 7.49
C LEU A 40 18.64 3.40 8.61
N GLY A 41 19.61 2.71 9.24
CA GLY A 41 20.49 3.31 10.25
C GLY A 41 21.28 4.49 9.69
N LYS A 42 21.94 4.29 8.53
CA LYS A 42 22.70 5.35 7.84
C LYS A 42 21.81 6.52 7.43
N TRP A 43 20.64 6.25 6.87
CA TRP A 43 19.70 7.29 6.47
C TRP A 43 19.11 8.04 7.66
N ALA A 44 18.89 7.36 8.79
CA ALA A 44 18.40 7.98 10.02
C ALA A 44 19.43 8.97 10.61
N GLU A 45 20.74 8.66 10.51
CA GLU A 45 21.81 9.60 10.89
C GLU A 45 21.78 10.86 10.02
N GLY A 46 21.66 10.72 8.70
CA GLY A 46 21.51 11.85 7.77
C GLY A 46 20.23 12.66 8.04
N PHE A 47 19.14 11.99 8.36
CA PHE A 47 17.88 12.63 8.75
C PHE A 47 18.05 13.45 10.03
N ALA A 48 18.64 12.86 11.07
CA ALA A 48 18.90 13.53 12.35
C ALA A 48 19.79 14.77 12.15
N LEU A 49 20.86 14.65 11.36
CA LEU A 49 21.73 15.77 11.02
C LEU A 49 20.98 16.92 10.35
N ARG A 50 20.13 16.61 9.35
CA ARG A 50 19.32 17.64 8.67
C ARG A 50 18.25 18.24 9.57
N ARG A 51 17.67 17.44 10.48
CA ARG A 51 16.56 17.85 11.34
C ARG A 51 17.01 18.69 12.54
N TRP A 52 18.13 18.31 13.16
CA TRP A 52 18.60 18.89 14.42
C TRP A 52 19.96 19.58 14.32
N GLY A 53 20.64 19.53 13.17
CA GLY A 53 21.91 20.22 12.94
C GLY A 53 23.12 19.55 13.61
N ALA A 54 22.95 18.36 14.19
CA ALA A 54 24.02 17.55 14.75
C ALA A 54 23.72 16.07 14.47
N PRO A 55 24.75 15.23 14.28
CA PRO A 55 24.58 13.79 14.44
C PRO A 55 24.22 13.59 15.90
N THR A 56 22.95 13.38 16.17
CA THR A 56 22.53 13.02 17.50
C THR A 56 22.90 11.55 17.71
N GLU A 57 23.21 11.17 18.95
CA GLU A 57 23.21 9.75 19.35
C GLU A 57 21.80 9.14 19.29
N SER A 58 20.85 9.76 18.55
CA SER A 58 19.46 9.35 18.41
C SER A 58 19.41 8.05 17.64
N PRO A 59 19.24 6.91 18.31
CA PRO A 59 19.14 5.66 17.58
C PRO A 59 17.88 5.71 16.73
N LEU A 60 17.95 5.13 15.53
CA LEU A 60 16.76 4.69 14.85
C LEU A 60 16.00 3.76 15.80
N GLN A 61 14.81 4.19 16.23
CA GLN A 61 13.91 3.35 17.01
C GLN A 61 12.92 2.70 16.07
N LEU A 62 13.09 1.40 15.91
CA LEU A 62 12.08 0.55 15.29
C LEU A 62 11.05 0.17 16.35
N GLY A 63 9.77 0.14 15.96
CA GLY A 63 8.73 -0.40 16.83
C GLY A 63 8.95 -1.90 17.12
N PRO A 64 8.18 -2.50 18.05
CA PRO A 64 8.38 -3.89 18.48
C PRO A 64 8.34 -4.93 17.36
N ARG A 65 7.65 -4.63 16.26
CA ARG A 65 7.55 -5.49 15.07
C ARG A 65 8.84 -5.51 14.24
N GLY A 66 9.69 -4.48 14.36
CA GLY A 66 10.85 -4.29 13.50
C GLY A 66 10.47 -4.08 12.04
N VAL A 67 11.36 -4.54 11.15
CA VAL A 67 11.17 -4.57 9.69
C VAL A 67 10.95 -6.03 9.26
N HIS A 68 9.92 -6.27 8.46
CA HIS A 68 9.62 -7.60 7.93
C HIS A 68 10.47 -7.88 6.66
N ASP A 69 10.85 -9.14 6.41
CA ASP A 69 11.70 -9.47 5.25
C ASP A 69 11.04 -9.09 3.92
N GLU A 70 9.75 -9.36 3.79
CA GLU A 70 9.05 -9.07 2.53
C GLU A 70 8.87 -7.58 2.25
N GLU A 71 8.57 -6.74 3.25
CA GLU A 71 8.52 -5.29 3.02
C GLU A 71 9.93 -4.75 2.69
N ALA A 72 10.96 -5.30 3.33
CA ALA A 72 12.33 -4.92 3.04
C ALA A 72 12.73 -5.33 1.63
N PHE A 73 12.39 -6.55 1.24
CA PHE A 73 12.64 -7.09 -0.07
C PHE A 73 11.98 -6.26 -1.18
N THR A 74 10.68 -6.01 -1.04
CA THR A 74 9.92 -5.25 -2.04
C THR A 74 10.39 -3.80 -2.16
N PHE A 75 10.74 -3.16 -1.03
CA PHE A 75 11.30 -1.81 -1.01
C PHE A 75 12.73 -1.76 -1.60
N LEU A 76 13.65 -2.64 -1.16
CA LEU A 76 15.02 -2.71 -1.71
C LEU A 76 15.00 -3.00 -3.21
N ARG A 77 14.10 -3.88 -3.67
CA ARG A 77 13.90 -4.12 -5.10
C ARG A 77 13.43 -2.85 -5.82
N ALA A 78 12.50 -2.08 -5.24
CA ALA A 78 12.08 -0.81 -5.81
C ALA A 78 13.25 0.18 -5.96
N VAL A 79 14.16 0.23 -4.98
CA VAL A 79 15.40 1.03 -5.06
C VAL A 79 16.31 0.50 -6.18
N ARG A 80 16.61 -0.80 -6.21
CA ARG A 80 17.48 -1.43 -7.22
C ARG A 80 16.97 -1.27 -8.65
N LYS A 81 15.64 -1.31 -8.85
CA LYS A 81 14.99 -1.11 -10.15
C LYS A 81 14.80 0.36 -10.52
N ASN A 82 15.31 1.30 -9.72
CA ASN A 82 15.14 2.73 -9.92
C ASN A 82 13.66 3.16 -10.02
N HIS A 83 12.79 2.44 -9.30
CA HIS A 83 11.38 2.80 -9.11
C HIS A 83 11.20 3.70 -7.90
N VAL A 84 12.17 3.68 -6.99
CA VAL A 84 12.28 4.54 -5.82
C VAL A 84 13.71 5.08 -5.76
N ASN A 85 13.86 6.36 -5.46
CA ASN A 85 15.16 6.95 -5.11
C ASN A 85 15.11 7.42 -3.66
N VAL A 86 16.09 7.03 -2.86
CA VAL A 86 16.24 7.40 -1.45
C VAL A 86 17.52 8.20 -1.33
N ASP A 87 17.45 9.40 -0.75
CA ASP A 87 18.64 10.20 -0.48
C ASP A 87 19.35 9.79 0.83
N ASP A 88 20.47 10.43 1.13
CA ASP A 88 21.29 10.15 2.32
C ASP A 88 20.60 10.43 3.67
N ALA A 89 19.38 10.99 3.66
CA ALA A 89 18.58 11.28 4.86
C ALA A 89 17.21 10.61 4.82
N GLY A 90 17.03 9.59 3.97
CA GLY A 90 15.79 8.82 3.92
C GLY A 90 14.61 9.57 3.29
N PHE A 91 14.87 10.63 2.52
CA PHE A 91 13.85 11.25 1.70
C PHE A 91 13.67 10.48 0.39
N VAL A 92 12.43 10.11 0.12
CA VAL A 92 12.04 9.22 -0.97
C VAL A 92 11.36 9.98 -2.09
N ARG A 93 11.81 9.74 -3.32
CA ARG A 93 11.09 10.07 -4.55
C ARG A 93 10.58 8.79 -5.21
N VAL A 94 9.28 8.72 -5.45
CA VAL A 94 8.65 7.57 -6.10
C VAL A 94 8.63 7.78 -7.61
N LEU A 95 9.49 7.05 -8.33
CA LEU A 95 9.65 7.11 -9.79
C LEU A 95 8.73 6.12 -10.53
N SER A 96 8.14 5.16 -9.82
CA SER A 96 7.08 4.26 -10.32
C SER A 96 5.70 4.93 -10.42
N ALA A 97 5.60 6.22 -10.11
CA ALA A 97 4.35 6.97 -10.15
C ALA A 97 4.50 8.30 -10.90
N LYS A 98 3.37 8.92 -11.21
CA LYS A 98 3.27 10.25 -11.80
C LYS A 98 3.92 11.27 -10.84
N PRO A 99 4.86 12.10 -11.34
CA PRO A 99 5.44 13.15 -10.53
C PRO A 99 4.38 14.12 -9.99
N LYS A 100 4.47 14.47 -8.71
CA LYS A 100 3.65 15.53 -8.12
C LYS A 100 4.22 16.91 -8.52
N PRO A 101 3.37 17.95 -8.69
CA PRO A 101 3.83 19.30 -9.08
C PRO A 101 4.94 19.87 -8.19
N ASN A 102 4.94 19.52 -6.90
CA ASN A 102 5.93 20.00 -5.92
C ASN A 102 7.07 18.98 -5.68
N GLY A 103 7.34 18.10 -6.64
CA GLY A 103 8.46 17.14 -6.58
C GLY A 103 8.21 15.87 -5.78
N GLY A 104 7.12 15.78 -5.00
CA GLY A 104 6.63 14.56 -4.36
C GLY A 104 7.69 13.80 -3.56
N VAL A 105 8.21 14.46 -2.51
CA VAL A 105 9.26 13.90 -1.64
C VAL A 105 8.63 13.46 -0.31
N TYR A 106 8.90 12.22 0.08
CA TYR A 106 8.36 11.59 1.28
C TYR A 106 9.45 11.31 2.29
N SER A 107 9.23 11.57 3.57
CA SER A 107 10.20 11.21 4.61
C SER A 107 9.92 9.79 5.10
N LEU A 108 10.90 8.88 5.02
CA LEU A 108 10.80 7.59 5.72
C LEU A 108 10.77 7.75 7.23
N PHE A 109 11.22 8.90 7.73
CA PHE A 109 11.44 9.11 9.14
C PHE A 109 10.62 10.25 9.72
N SER A 110 10.33 10.14 11.01
CA SER A 110 9.84 11.22 11.85
C SER A 110 10.82 11.44 13.00
N GLY A 111 11.07 12.71 13.34
CA GLY A 111 11.86 13.08 14.52
C GLY A 111 10.93 13.29 15.71
N ASN A 112 11.19 12.61 16.81
CA ASN A 112 10.37 12.61 18.02
C ASN A 112 11.18 13.02 19.25
N THR A 113 10.49 13.51 20.29
CA THR A 113 11.10 13.95 21.56
C THR A 113 10.20 13.66 22.78
N TYR A 114 9.38 12.61 22.73
CA TYR A 114 8.27 12.40 23.68
C TYR A 114 8.72 12.20 25.15
N ASP A 115 9.91 11.65 25.37
CA ASP A 115 10.52 11.40 26.69
C ASP A 115 11.65 12.42 27.01
N GLY A 116 11.73 13.51 26.23
CA GLY A 116 12.81 14.49 26.31
C GLY A 116 14.10 14.06 25.63
N VAL A 117 14.20 12.82 25.14
CA VAL A 117 15.35 12.33 24.37
C VAL A 117 14.98 12.31 22.88
N PRO A 118 15.71 13.03 22.01
CA PRO A 118 15.45 12.99 20.58
C PRO A 118 15.69 11.60 20.00
N TYR A 119 14.75 11.09 19.19
CA TYR A 119 14.92 9.83 18.46
C TYR A 119 14.25 9.87 17.08
N VAL A 120 14.73 9.02 16.18
CA VAL A 120 14.19 8.89 14.82
C VAL A 120 13.32 7.64 14.75
N SER A 121 12.08 7.77 14.29
CA SER A 121 11.18 6.63 14.07
C SER A 121 10.93 6.39 12.59
N LEU A 122 10.82 5.12 12.19
CA LEU A 122 10.47 4.71 10.83
C LEU A 122 8.96 4.76 10.57
N ASN A 123 8.54 5.37 9.46
CA ASN A 123 7.24 5.15 8.87
C ASN A 123 7.26 3.84 8.06
N THR A 124 6.80 2.76 8.69
CA THR A 124 6.81 1.42 8.09
C THR A 124 5.85 1.31 6.90
N GLU A 125 4.72 2.03 6.91
CA GLU A 125 3.73 1.96 5.83
C GLU A 125 4.33 2.40 4.49
N TYR A 126 5.24 3.39 4.50
CA TYR A 126 5.94 3.86 3.31
C TYR A 126 6.82 2.79 2.66
N LEU A 127 7.41 1.87 3.43
CA LEU A 127 8.19 0.78 2.85
C LEU A 127 7.31 -0.12 1.98
N ILE A 128 6.15 -0.50 2.52
CA ILE A 128 5.20 -1.39 1.83
C ILE A 128 4.54 -0.66 0.67
N GLN A 129 4.07 0.57 0.89
CA GLN A 129 3.41 1.38 -0.13
C GLN A 129 4.30 1.59 -1.36
N PHE A 130 5.57 1.99 -1.16
CA PHE A 130 6.47 2.25 -2.27
C PHE A 130 6.95 0.95 -2.94
N GLY A 131 7.12 -0.13 -2.17
CA GLY A 131 7.34 -1.47 -2.68
C GLY A 131 6.18 -1.95 -3.58
N ALA A 132 4.93 -1.78 -3.12
CA ALA A 132 3.72 -2.15 -3.84
C ALA A 132 3.51 -1.31 -5.11
N ALA A 133 3.74 0.01 -5.05
CA ALA A 133 3.70 0.87 -6.22
C ALA A 133 4.74 0.45 -7.29
N SER A 134 5.93 0.02 -6.86
CA SER A 134 6.95 -0.54 -7.73
C SER A 134 6.50 -1.86 -8.37
N GLU A 135 5.80 -2.74 -7.63
CA GLU A 135 5.24 -3.98 -8.17
C GLU A 135 4.22 -3.73 -9.29
N LEU A 136 3.38 -2.69 -9.15
CA LEU A 136 2.42 -2.33 -10.19
C LEU A 136 3.10 -2.11 -11.55
N VAL A 137 4.24 -1.42 -11.53
CA VAL A 137 5.05 -1.18 -12.74
C VAL A 137 5.80 -2.43 -13.17
N HIS A 138 6.47 -3.09 -12.23
CA HIS A 138 7.40 -4.17 -12.55
C HIS A 138 6.71 -5.45 -13.04
N PHE A 139 5.67 -5.90 -12.33
CA PHE A 139 5.01 -7.19 -12.59
C PHE A 139 3.65 -7.03 -13.27
N TRP A 140 2.96 -5.94 -12.95
CA TRP A 140 1.54 -5.80 -13.28
C TRP A 140 1.27 -4.92 -14.49
N GLY A 141 2.33 -4.48 -15.18
CA GLY A 141 2.26 -3.81 -16.48
C GLY A 141 1.63 -2.41 -16.44
N TRP A 142 1.57 -1.79 -15.25
CA TRP A 142 1.21 -0.38 -15.15
C TRP A 142 2.35 0.50 -15.65
N LYS A 143 1.99 1.69 -16.12
CA LYS A 143 2.96 2.70 -16.51
C LYS A 143 3.01 3.76 -15.42
N PRO A 144 4.19 4.28 -15.04
CA PRO A 144 4.28 5.31 -14.01
C PRO A 144 3.33 6.51 -14.18
N PRO A 145 3.12 7.06 -15.40
CA PRO A 145 2.17 8.18 -15.58
C PRO A 145 0.71 7.86 -15.25
N HIS A 146 0.35 6.58 -15.11
CA HIS A 146 -0.99 6.12 -14.76
C HIS A 146 -1.15 5.82 -13.27
N ILE A 147 -0.09 5.91 -12.47
CA ILE A 147 -0.16 5.67 -11.02
C ILE A 147 0.03 7.00 -10.32
N THR A 148 -0.83 7.34 -9.36
CA THR A 148 -0.60 8.46 -8.45
C THR A 148 -0.53 7.89 -7.03
N VAL A 149 0.59 8.13 -6.34
CA VAL A 149 0.74 7.79 -4.92
C VAL A 149 0.19 8.90 -4.03
N GLU A 150 -0.34 8.53 -2.85
CA GLU A 150 -0.95 9.46 -1.88
C GLU A 150 -2.02 10.32 -2.57
N ALA A 151 -3.05 9.65 -3.10
CA ALA A 151 -4.07 10.23 -3.95
C ALA A 151 -5.47 9.99 -3.38
N GLY A 152 -6.02 11.02 -2.73
CA GLY A 152 -7.30 10.94 -2.06
C GLY A 152 -7.23 10.07 -0.81
N GLU A 153 -8.18 9.15 -0.67
CA GLU A 153 -8.27 8.27 0.50
C GLU A 153 -7.45 6.99 0.38
N PHE A 154 -6.76 6.73 -0.74
CA PHE A 154 -5.98 5.50 -0.97
C PHE A 154 -4.50 5.82 -1.20
N ASP A 155 -3.62 4.90 -0.79
CA ASP A 155 -2.17 5.08 -0.83
C ASP A 155 -1.61 5.13 -2.26
N ALA A 156 -2.29 4.48 -3.21
CA ALA A 156 -2.10 4.74 -4.62
C ALA A 156 -3.37 4.53 -5.44
N VAL A 157 -3.48 5.26 -6.54
CA VAL A 157 -4.57 5.15 -7.51
C VAL A 157 -3.98 4.90 -8.90
N GLY A 158 -4.45 3.84 -9.55
CA GLY A 158 -4.18 3.56 -10.95
C GLY A 158 -5.30 4.12 -11.82
N GLU A 159 -4.97 4.99 -12.77
CA GLU A 159 -5.92 5.65 -13.66
C GLU A 159 -5.86 5.10 -15.08
N LEU A 160 -7.02 4.92 -15.70
CA LEU A 160 -7.17 4.65 -17.13
C LEU A 160 -8.15 5.65 -17.74
N ALA A 161 -7.77 6.30 -18.83
CA ALA A 161 -8.56 7.32 -19.50
C ALA A 161 -9.05 8.44 -18.54
N GLY A 162 -8.19 8.85 -17.60
CA GLY A 162 -8.47 9.93 -16.64
C GLY A 162 -9.48 9.55 -15.55
N ARG A 163 -9.67 8.26 -15.28
CA ARG A 163 -10.57 7.76 -14.23
C ARG A 163 -9.87 6.72 -13.35
N PRO A 164 -10.19 6.65 -12.05
CA PRO A 164 -9.75 5.56 -11.20
C PRO A 164 -10.18 4.21 -11.78
N ALA A 165 -9.23 3.29 -11.86
CA ALA A 165 -9.44 1.92 -12.34
C ALA A 165 -8.76 0.89 -11.42
N LEU A 166 -7.81 1.34 -10.61
CA LEU A 166 -7.24 0.62 -9.47
C LEU A 166 -7.15 1.54 -8.26
N LEU A 167 -7.47 1.02 -7.07
CA LEU A 167 -7.29 1.65 -5.77
C LEU A 167 -6.41 0.71 -4.94
N MET A 168 -5.32 1.23 -4.38
CA MET A 168 -4.37 0.46 -3.59
C MET A 168 -4.34 1.00 -2.17
N GLU A 169 -4.41 0.09 -1.20
CA GLU A 169 -4.14 0.37 0.21
C GLU A 169 -3.01 -0.53 0.69
N ALA A 170 -2.04 0.05 1.38
CA ALA A 170 -0.95 -0.63 2.04
C ALA A 170 -1.10 -0.53 3.57
N LYS A 171 -0.84 -1.64 4.27
CA LYS A 171 -0.77 -1.66 5.74
C LYS A 171 0.45 -2.41 6.22
N ALA A 172 0.99 -1.99 7.37
CA ALA A 172 2.14 -2.62 8.01
C ALA A 172 1.93 -4.10 8.40
N ARG A 173 0.67 -4.55 8.45
CA ARG A 173 0.25 -5.87 8.93
C ARG A 173 -1.09 -6.30 8.35
N ILE A 174 -1.30 -7.61 8.31
CA ILE A 174 -2.56 -8.23 7.91
C ILE A 174 -3.61 -8.01 8.99
N ASP A 175 -3.31 -8.36 10.24
CA ASP A 175 -4.26 -8.30 11.37
C ASP A 175 -3.89 -7.22 12.40
N GLY A 176 -4.84 -6.84 13.26
CA GLY A 176 -4.71 -5.87 14.33
C GLY A 176 -5.54 -4.60 14.12
N ALA A 177 -5.44 -3.67 15.07
CA ALA A 177 -6.28 -2.46 15.11
C ALA A 177 -6.17 -1.55 13.88
N ASP A 178 -5.10 -1.69 13.09
CA ASP A 178 -4.86 -0.96 11.85
C ASP A 178 -4.27 -1.91 10.79
N GLY A 179 -4.84 -3.11 10.70
CA GLY A 179 -4.47 -4.13 9.70
C GLY A 179 -5.44 -4.17 8.52
N LEU A 180 -5.03 -4.83 7.43
CA LEU A 180 -5.88 -5.05 6.26
C LEU A 180 -7.19 -5.78 6.60
N ALA A 181 -7.13 -6.78 7.48
CA ALA A 181 -8.28 -7.57 7.90
C ALA A 181 -9.37 -6.67 8.48
N ARG A 182 -9.00 -5.74 9.37
CA ARG A 182 -9.93 -4.78 9.96
C ARG A 182 -10.54 -3.85 8.91
N LEU A 183 -9.74 -3.35 7.97
CA LEU A 183 -10.24 -2.53 6.87
C LEU A 183 -11.25 -3.31 6.01
N LEU A 184 -10.92 -4.53 5.63
CA LEU A 184 -11.80 -5.37 4.81
C LEU A 184 -13.09 -5.72 5.56
N THR A 185 -13.03 -6.03 6.85
CA THR A 185 -14.22 -6.22 7.70
C THR A 185 -15.13 -5.00 7.65
N HIS A 186 -14.59 -3.79 7.89
CA HIS A 186 -15.41 -2.57 7.81
C HIS A 186 -16.03 -2.36 6.41
N ILE A 187 -15.27 -2.62 5.33
CA ILE A 187 -15.79 -2.51 3.96
C ILE A 187 -16.97 -3.49 3.75
N LEU A 188 -16.84 -4.73 4.22
CA LEU A 188 -17.88 -5.74 4.11
C LEU A 188 -19.11 -5.37 4.96
N GLU A 189 -18.92 -4.86 6.18
CA GLU A 189 -20.00 -4.37 7.03
C GLU A 189 -20.77 -3.21 6.39
N PHE A 190 -20.05 -2.20 5.85
CA PHE A 190 -20.68 -1.08 5.14
C PHE A 190 -21.40 -1.52 3.85
N ALA A 191 -20.94 -2.58 3.20
CA ALA A 191 -21.62 -3.16 2.03
C ALA A 191 -22.95 -3.86 2.38
N GLN A 192 -23.13 -4.28 3.64
CA GLN A 192 -24.38 -4.89 4.12
C GLN A 192 -25.33 -3.89 4.78
N ALA A 193 -24.86 -2.68 5.08
CA ALA A 193 -25.70 -1.62 5.64
C ALA A 193 -26.80 -1.19 4.64
N SER A 194 -27.93 -0.74 5.18
CA SER A 194 -29.05 -0.25 4.36
C SER A 194 -28.75 1.06 3.62
N GLU A 195 -27.81 1.84 4.15
CA GLU A 195 -27.36 3.12 3.60
C GLU A 195 -25.82 3.21 3.72
N PRO A 196 -25.14 3.92 2.79
CA PRO A 196 -23.72 4.20 2.92
C PRO A 196 -23.38 4.93 4.23
N PRO A 197 -22.23 4.64 4.86
CA PRO A 197 -21.79 5.37 6.05
C PRO A 197 -21.52 6.84 5.72
N ARG A 198 -21.76 7.73 6.69
CA ARG A 198 -21.24 9.10 6.61
C ARG A 198 -19.71 9.08 6.81
N PRO A 199 -18.92 9.81 6.01
CA PRO A 199 -17.47 9.83 6.14
C PRO A 199 -17.04 10.58 7.41
N HIS A 200 -16.52 9.87 8.40
CA HIS A 200 -16.09 10.46 9.68
C HIS A 200 -14.77 9.86 10.21
N ASP A 201 -14.45 8.64 9.82
CA ASP A 201 -13.20 7.96 10.14
C ASP A 201 -12.51 7.43 8.86
N THR A 202 -11.33 6.84 9.02
CA THR A 202 -10.54 6.34 7.89
C THR A 202 -11.28 5.27 7.09
N ALA A 203 -11.99 4.35 7.74
CA ALA A 203 -12.66 3.25 7.05
C ALA A 203 -13.88 3.74 6.26
N SER A 204 -14.72 4.57 6.87
CA SER A 204 -15.90 5.17 6.21
C SER A 204 -15.51 6.08 5.05
N ARG A 205 -14.44 6.87 5.18
CA ARG A 205 -13.91 7.68 4.06
C ARG A 205 -13.44 6.82 2.89
N LYS A 206 -12.66 5.76 3.15
CA LYS A 206 -12.21 4.83 2.11
C LYS A 206 -13.37 4.12 1.42
N TYR A 207 -14.39 3.70 2.18
CA TYR A 207 -15.58 3.07 1.59
C TYR A 207 -16.38 4.03 0.71
N VAL A 208 -16.59 5.28 1.15
CA VAL A 208 -17.24 6.30 0.32
C VAL A 208 -16.43 6.63 -0.94
N ALA A 209 -15.10 6.70 -0.83
CA ALA A 209 -14.22 6.87 -1.99
C ALA A 209 -14.31 5.68 -2.97
N LEU A 210 -14.40 4.44 -2.46
CA LEU A 210 -14.62 3.24 -3.28
C LEU A 210 -15.98 3.27 -3.98
N LEU A 211 -17.04 3.69 -3.29
CA LEU A 211 -18.37 3.92 -3.89
C LEU A 211 -18.33 4.94 -5.03
N GLY A 212 -17.64 6.06 -4.82
CA GLY A 212 -17.46 7.10 -5.83
C GLY A 212 -16.65 6.61 -7.04
N ALA A 213 -15.56 5.90 -6.80
CA ALA A 213 -14.74 5.32 -7.86
C ALA A 213 -15.50 4.30 -8.72
N THR A 214 -16.45 3.58 -8.10
CA THR A 214 -17.27 2.55 -8.77
C THR A 214 -18.56 3.08 -9.41
N GLU A 215 -18.79 4.41 -9.42
CA GLU A 215 -19.99 5.02 -10.02
C GLU A 215 -20.18 4.69 -11.50
N ARG A 216 -19.07 4.67 -12.24
CA ARG A 216 -19.11 4.55 -13.71
C ARG A 216 -18.69 3.18 -14.21
N ASN A 217 -17.77 2.53 -13.51
CA ASN A 217 -17.20 1.25 -13.89
C ASN A 217 -16.83 0.46 -12.63
N ASP A 218 -16.64 -0.83 -12.79
CA ASP A 218 -15.98 -1.64 -11.78
C ASP A 218 -14.51 -1.19 -11.63
N VAL A 219 -14.00 -1.27 -10.41
CA VAL A 219 -12.64 -0.83 -10.04
C VAL A 219 -11.91 -1.99 -9.38
N LEU A 220 -10.60 -2.09 -9.59
CA LEU A 220 -9.79 -3.07 -8.86
C LEU A 220 -9.35 -2.47 -7.52
N LEU A 221 -9.73 -3.11 -6.41
CA LEU A 221 -9.21 -2.80 -5.08
C LEU A 221 -8.05 -3.75 -4.78
N TRP A 222 -6.88 -3.22 -4.44
CA TRP A 222 -5.68 -3.99 -4.12
C TRP A 222 -5.21 -3.66 -2.70
N LEU A 223 -5.35 -4.63 -1.80
CA LEU A 223 -4.96 -4.51 -0.40
C LEU A 223 -3.61 -5.22 -0.18
N VAL A 224 -2.62 -4.51 0.34
CA VAL A 224 -1.23 -4.97 0.42
C VAL A 224 -0.68 -4.86 1.84
N ALA A 225 -0.04 -5.91 2.32
CA ALA A 225 0.71 -5.92 3.57
C ALA A 225 1.88 -6.90 3.48
N ALA A 226 2.77 -6.89 4.47
CA ALA A 226 3.66 -8.02 4.68
C ALA A 226 2.80 -9.30 4.88
N GLY A 227 3.00 -10.27 4.01
CA GLY A 227 2.28 -11.54 3.88
C GLY A 227 1.02 -11.50 3.04
N ALA A 228 0.57 -10.37 2.46
CA ALA A 228 -0.69 -10.31 1.72
C ALA A 228 -0.68 -9.39 0.49
N ARG A 229 -1.23 -9.90 -0.63
CA ARG A 229 -1.58 -9.15 -1.85
C ARG A 229 -2.98 -9.54 -2.30
N TRP A 230 -4.01 -8.99 -1.67
CA TRP A 230 -5.40 -9.32 -2.00
C TRP A 230 -5.93 -8.38 -3.07
N ALA A 231 -6.29 -8.93 -4.23
CA ALA A 231 -6.89 -8.18 -5.32
C ALA A 231 -8.37 -8.52 -5.45
N PHE A 232 -9.20 -7.48 -5.53
CA PHE A 232 -10.65 -7.61 -5.64
C PHE A 232 -11.16 -6.77 -6.81
N ARG A 233 -12.13 -7.30 -7.55
CA ARG A 233 -13.02 -6.50 -8.38
C ARG A 233 -14.11 -5.93 -7.48
N ALA A 234 -14.15 -4.60 -7.37
CA ALA A 234 -15.20 -3.86 -6.72
C ALA A 234 -16.27 -3.44 -7.74
N THR A 235 -17.48 -3.92 -7.55
CA THR A 235 -18.64 -3.70 -8.44
C THR A 235 -19.71 -2.96 -7.66
N ARG A 236 -20.18 -1.81 -8.17
CA ARG A 236 -21.30 -1.10 -7.56
C ARG A 236 -22.63 -1.79 -7.86
N VAL A 237 -23.42 -2.02 -6.81
CA VAL A 237 -24.78 -2.56 -6.85
C VAL A 237 -25.68 -1.63 -6.03
N GLY A 238 -26.42 -0.74 -6.72
CA GLY A 238 -27.18 0.32 -6.05
C GLY A 238 -26.27 1.28 -5.28
N GLU A 239 -26.46 1.36 -3.96
CA GLU A 239 -25.67 2.20 -3.05
C GLU A 239 -24.57 1.44 -2.29
N ARG A 240 -24.31 0.19 -2.65
CA ARG A 240 -23.23 -0.61 -2.05
C ARG A 240 -22.20 -1.06 -3.07
N VAL A 241 -21.05 -1.51 -2.56
CA VAL A 241 -20.02 -2.18 -3.33
C VAL A 241 -20.01 -3.66 -2.98
N GLU A 242 -20.07 -4.51 -3.99
CA GLU A 242 -19.80 -5.94 -3.85
C GLU A 242 -18.37 -6.22 -4.32
N LEU A 243 -17.65 -7.04 -3.56
CA LEU A 243 -16.28 -7.43 -3.87
C LEU A 243 -16.28 -8.87 -4.40
N TYR A 244 -15.51 -9.09 -5.45
CA TYR A 244 -15.24 -10.41 -6.03
C TYR A 244 -13.74 -10.61 -6.13
N GLU A 245 -13.27 -11.84 -5.98
CA GLU A 245 -11.85 -12.14 -6.12
C GLU A 245 -11.35 -11.78 -7.53
N ALA A 246 -10.19 -11.13 -7.59
CA ALA A 246 -9.46 -10.87 -8.81
C ALA A 246 -8.09 -11.56 -8.74
N PRO A 247 -7.61 -12.14 -9.85
CA PRO A 247 -6.38 -12.94 -9.82
C PRO A 247 -5.11 -12.13 -9.54
N ASN A 248 -5.11 -10.84 -9.88
CA ASN A 248 -3.97 -9.93 -9.67
C ASN A 248 -4.37 -8.48 -9.99
N PRO A 249 -3.56 -7.48 -9.57
CA PRO A 249 -3.76 -6.07 -9.89
C PRO A 249 -3.26 -5.67 -11.29
N SER A 250 -3.14 -6.60 -12.25
CA SER A 250 -2.57 -6.25 -13.57
C SER A 250 -3.40 -5.23 -14.32
N ARG A 251 -2.72 -4.35 -15.06
CA ARG A 251 -3.36 -3.40 -15.97
C ARG A 251 -4.28 -4.12 -16.97
N ARG A 252 -3.90 -5.33 -17.40
CA ARG A 252 -4.73 -6.19 -18.25
C ARG A 252 -6.02 -6.60 -17.55
N ALA A 253 -5.94 -7.09 -16.31
CA ALA A 253 -7.13 -7.46 -15.52
C ALA A 253 -8.09 -6.27 -15.37
N VAL A 254 -7.55 -5.06 -15.14
CA VAL A 254 -8.38 -3.84 -15.06
C VAL A 254 -9.08 -3.51 -16.39
N VAL A 255 -8.40 -3.64 -17.53
CA VAL A 255 -9.03 -3.45 -18.85
C VAL A 255 -10.14 -4.49 -19.08
N ASP A 256 -9.91 -5.74 -18.69
CA ASP A 256 -10.89 -6.81 -18.83
C ASP A 256 -12.12 -6.64 -17.93
N ILE A 257 -11.94 -6.02 -16.75
CA ILE A 257 -13.02 -5.69 -15.80
C ILE A 257 -13.83 -4.50 -16.31
N THR A 258 -13.15 -3.41 -16.69
CA THR A 258 -13.80 -2.15 -17.12
C THR A 258 -14.47 -2.25 -18.49
N GLY A 259 -14.01 -3.16 -19.37
CA GLY A 259 -14.56 -3.34 -20.72
C GLY A 259 -15.91 -4.06 -20.80
N ARG A 260 -16.40 -4.69 -19.72
CA ARG A 260 -17.61 -5.54 -19.76
C ARG A 260 -18.94 -4.81 -19.60
N ARG A 261 -18.95 -3.56 -19.15
CA ARG A 261 -20.18 -2.73 -19.14
C ARG A 261 -20.28 -1.97 -20.46
N ARG A 262 -20.73 -2.63 -21.52
CA ARG A 262 -21.25 -2.00 -22.74
C ARG A 262 -22.61 -2.56 -23.08
#